data_AF-A0A9D7JIM2-F1
#
_entry.id   AF-A0A9D7JIM2-F1
#
_cell.length_a   1.000
_cell.length_b   1.000
_cell.length_c   1.000
_cell.angle_alpha   90.00
_cell.angle_beta   90.00
_cell.angle_gamma   90.00
#
_symmetry.space_group_name_H-M   'P 1'
#
loop_
_entity.id
_entity.type
_entity.pdbx_description
1 polymer ?
#
loop_
_entity_poly.entity_id
_entity_poly.type
_entity_poly.pdbx_seq_one_letter_code
_entity_poly.pdbx_strand_id
1 'polypeptide(L)'
;MVIVLEILLVVGVVGLAVSYLFRGRREAQRQALTESRVEAYMQTIRREGSNAELLAMSDAELKELLLSSARNLRVQSERKWYLLVGGGVVAFLAAIMVGTEEGTRGFGVAMLVGAAVLYGLNEYFGRRMKEPLQKRGIDAERLRVE
;
A
#
# COMPACT_ATOMS: atom_id res chain seq x y z
N MET A 1 -16.88 0.85 -29.72
CA MET A 1 -15.91 1.51 -28.79
C MET A 1 -16.57 2.00 -27.51
N VAL A 2 -17.66 2.78 -27.58
CA VAL A 2 -18.38 3.31 -26.39
C VAL A 2 -18.81 2.21 -25.41
N ILE A 3 -19.38 1.12 -25.93
CA ILE A 3 -19.91 0.01 -25.12
C ILE A 3 -18.81 -0.69 -24.29
N VAL A 4 -17.60 -0.85 -24.83
CA VAL A 4 -16.50 -1.52 -24.11
C VAL A 4 -15.97 -0.62 -22.97
N LEU A 5 -15.94 0.69 -23.21
CA LEU A 5 -15.56 1.70 -22.21
C LEU A 5 -16.57 1.75 -21.06
N GLU A 6 -17.87 1.70 -21.37
CA GLU A 6 -18.93 1.64 -20.36
C GLU A 6 -18.86 0.36 -19.52
N ILE A 7 -18.63 -0.80 -20.15
CA ILE A 7 -18.51 -2.08 -19.43
C ILE A 7 -17.30 -2.04 -18.48
N LEU A 8 -16.14 -1.54 -18.93
CA LEU A 8 -14.96 -1.41 -18.07
C LEU A 8 -15.20 -0.45 -16.89
N LEU A 9 -15.91 0.65 -17.12
CA LEU A 9 -16.24 1.63 -16.08
C LEU A 9 -17.19 1.03 -15.05
N VAL A 10 -18.23 0.31 -15.50
CA VAL A 10 -19.18 -0.39 -14.62
C VAL A 10 -18.47 -1.47 -13.80
N VAL A 11 -17.61 -2.28 -14.42
CA VAL A 11 -16.84 -3.30 -13.70
C VAL A 11 -15.89 -2.67 -12.68
N GLY A 12 -15.25 -1.55 -13.01
CA GLY A 12 -14.41 -0.79 -12.07
C GLY A 12 -15.21 -0.27 -10.87
N VAL A 13 -16.38 0.32 -11.10
CA VAL A 13 -17.26 0.82 -10.02
C VAL A 13 -17.78 -0.32 -9.14
N VAL A 14 -18.21 -1.43 -9.76
CA VAL A 14 -18.67 -2.62 -9.02
C VAL A 14 -17.53 -3.23 -8.21
N GLY A 15 -16.33 -3.34 -8.78
CA GLY A 15 -15.15 -3.82 -8.06
C GLY A 15 -14.80 -2.94 -6.85
N LEU A 16 -14.88 -1.62 -6.99
CA LEU A 16 -14.69 -0.67 -5.89
C LEU A 16 -15.78 -0.79 -4.82
N ALA A 17 -17.05 -0.92 -5.22
CA ALA A 17 -18.19 -1.07 -4.31
C ALA A 17 -18.13 -2.37 -3.51
N VAL A 18 -17.79 -3.49 -4.16
CA VAL A 18 -17.58 -4.78 -3.50
C VAL A 18 -16.37 -4.70 -2.56
N SER A 19 -15.26 -4.11 -3.00
CA SER A 19 -14.09 -3.92 -2.13
C SER A 19 -14.41 -3.08 -0.89
N TYR A 20 -15.28 -2.08 -1.01
CA TYR A 20 -15.72 -1.25 0.11
C TYR A 20 -16.60 -2.03 1.10
N LEU A 21 -17.55 -2.82 0.61
CA LEU A 21 -18.48 -3.60 1.46
C LEU A 21 -17.79 -4.70 2.28
N PHE A 22 -16.76 -5.35 1.73
CA PHE A 22 -16.05 -6.44 2.43
C PHE A 22 -14.90 -5.95 3.34
N ARG A 23 -14.72 -4.63 3.48
CA ARG A 23 -13.62 -4.01 4.22
C ARG A 23 -13.67 -4.29 5.73
N GLY A 24 -14.83 -4.16 6.37
CA GLY A 24 -14.97 -4.23 7.84
C GLY A 24 -14.69 -5.61 8.46
N ARG A 25 -15.12 -6.70 7.81
CA ARG A 25 -14.82 -8.07 8.31
C ARG A 25 -13.34 -8.43 8.18
N ARG A 26 -12.69 -7.96 7.11
CA ARG A 26 -11.24 -8.13 6.91
C ARG A 26 -10.44 -7.30 7.92
N GLU A 27 -10.96 -6.15 8.33
CA GLU A 27 -10.34 -5.27 9.31
C GLU A 27 -10.16 -5.93 10.69
N ALA A 28 -11.21 -6.57 11.22
CA ALA A 28 -11.16 -7.21 12.54
C ALA A 28 -10.18 -8.40 12.58
N GLN A 29 -10.25 -9.29 11.58
CA GLN A 29 -9.32 -10.44 11.49
C GLN A 29 -7.85 -9.98 11.36
N ARG A 30 -7.62 -8.92 10.58
CA ARG A 30 -6.28 -8.34 10.40
C ARG A 30 -5.75 -7.69 11.67
N GLN A 31 -6.61 -7.10 12.49
CA GLN A 31 -6.19 -6.49 13.75
C GLN A 31 -5.67 -7.52 14.74
N ALA A 32 -6.37 -8.66 14.91
CA ALA A 32 -5.90 -9.75 15.75
C ALA A 32 -4.55 -10.32 15.27
N LEU A 33 -4.37 -10.48 13.96
CA LEU A 33 -3.09 -10.89 13.38
C LEU A 33 -1.99 -9.85 13.61
N THR A 34 -2.32 -8.56 13.55
CA THR A 34 -1.35 -7.48 13.82
C THR A 34 -0.87 -7.52 15.26
N GLU A 35 -1.79 -7.67 16.21
CA GLU A 35 -1.47 -7.80 17.64
C GLU A 35 -0.56 -9.00 17.91
N SER A 36 -0.90 -10.17 17.35
CA SER A 36 -0.06 -11.38 17.45
C SER A 36 1.34 -11.19 16.87
N ARG A 37 1.47 -10.52 15.71
CA ARG A 37 2.79 -10.22 15.12
C ARG A 37 3.61 -9.23 15.94
N VAL A 38 2.97 -8.22 16.52
CA VAL A 38 3.65 -7.26 17.40
C VAL A 38 4.21 -7.97 18.62
N GLU A 39 3.46 -8.87 19.25
CA GLU A 39 3.93 -9.64 20.40
C GLU A 39 5.12 -10.53 20.06
N ALA A 40 5.07 -11.24 18.92
CA ALA A 40 6.20 -12.04 18.43
C ALA A 40 7.44 -11.17 18.12
N TYR A 41 7.22 -9.96 17.60
CA TYR A 41 8.32 -9.06 17.28
C TYR A 41 8.95 -8.44 18.54
N MET A 42 8.16 -8.10 19.56
CA MET A 42 8.68 -7.66 20.86
C MET A 42 9.63 -8.70 21.46
N GLN A 43 9.24 -9.98 21.45
CA GLN A 43 10.10 -11.07 21.94
C GLN A 43 11.41 -11.14 21.16
N THR A 44 11.35 -10.91 19.84
CA THR A 44 12.55 -10.87 19.00
C THR A 44 13.45 -9.69 19.38
N ILE A 45 12.90 -8.48 19.53
CA ILE A 45 13.66 -7.28 19.92
C ILE A 45 14.35 -7.51 21.27
N ARG A 46 13.64 -8.07 22.26
CA ARG A 46 14.19 -8.39 23.58
C ARG A 46 15.31 -9.42 23.50
N ARG A 47 15.20 -10.42 22.60
CA ARG A 47 16.20 -11.48 22.43
C ARG A 47 17.44 -11.01 21.67
N GLU A 48 17.26 -10.27 20.58
CA GLU A 48 18.35 -9.85 19.69
C GLU A 48 19.06 -8.59 20.20
N GLY A 49 18.39 -7.78 21.01
CA GLY A 49 18.97 -6.61 21.66
C GLY A 49 19.48 -5.55 20.69
N SER A 50 18.90 -5.47 19.50
CA SER A 50 19.48 -4.73 18.36
C SER A 50 19.38 -3.21 18.46
N ASN A 51 18.54 -2.66 19.33
CA ASN A 51 18.41 -1.21 19.52
C ASN A 51 18.24 -0.84 21.00
N ALA A 52 19.21 -0.10 21.53
CA ALA A 52 19.23 0.35 22.93
C ALA A 52 18.02 1.22 23.30
N GLU A 53 17.51 2.04 22.37
CA GLU A 53 16.32 2.88 22.60
C GLU A 53 15.06 2.01 22.77
N LEU A 54 14.88 1.01 21.90
CA LEU A 54 13.74 0.07 21.99
C LEU A 54 13.85 -0.82 23.22
N LEU A 55 15.07 -1.17 23.64
CA LEU A 55 15.31 -1.96 24.84
C LEU A 55 15.00 -1.17 26.13
N ALA A 56 15.26 0.13 26.14
CA ALA A 56 14.99 0.99 27.30
C ALA A 56 13.49 1.23 27.54
N MET A 57 12.64 1.02 26.54
CA MET A 57 11.19 1.16 26.68
C MET A 57 10.58 0.05 27.52
N SER A 58 9.54 0.39 28.28
CA SER A 58 8.68 -0.62 28.93
C SER A 58 7.93 -1.46 27.90
N ASP A 59 7.46 -2.64 28.29
CA ASP A 59 6.71 -3.51 27.37
C ASP A 59 5.41 -2.88 26.88
N ALA A 60 4.76 -2.06 27.71
CA ALA A 60 3.55 -1.32 27.33
C ALA A 60 3.86 -0.26 26.26
N GLU A 61 4.89 0.56 26.47
CA GLU A 61 5.32 1.59 25.52
C GLU A 61 5.79 1.00 24.21
N LEU A 62 6.58 -0.09 24.26
CA LEU A 62 7.06 -0.79 23.06
C LEU A 62 5.88 -1.37 22.26
N LYS A 63 4.91 -2.01 22.94
CA LYS A 63 3.72 -2.57 22.29
C LYS A 63 2.91 -1.46 21.60
N GLU A 64 2.69 -0.34 22.27
CA GLU A 64 1.95 0.79 21.71
C GLU A 64 2.69 1.42 20.51
N LEU A 65 4.01 1.59 20.60
CA LEU A 65 4.83 2.08 19.49
C LEU A 65 4.75 1.17 18.27
N LEU A 66 4.83 -0.15 18.46
CA LEU A 66 4.77 -1.12 17.37
C LEU A 66 3.37 -1.22 16.76
N LEU A 67 2.31 -1.18 17.59
CA LEU A 67 0.92 -1.16 17.11
C LEU A 67 0.61 0.12 16.31
N SER A 68 1.03 1.28 16.81
CA SER A 68 0.85 2.55 16.11
C SER A 68 1.65 2.58 14.80
N SER A 69 2.87 2.04 14.80
CA SER A 69 3.72 1.90 13.60
C SER A 69 3.09 0.96 12.56
N ALA A 70 2.59 -0.20 12.97
CA ALA A 70 1.89 -1.14 12.09
C ALA A 70 0.63 -0.52 11.49
N ARG A 71 -0.15 0.22 12.30
CA ARG A 71 -1.34 0.95 11.85
C ARG A 71 -0.97 2.04 10.83
N ASN A 72 0.08 2.80 11.08
CA ASN A 72 0.55 3.84 10.16
C ASN A 72 1.05 3.25 8.83
N LEU A 73 1.85 2.18 8.88
CA LEU A 73 2.27 1.45 7.67
C LEU A 73 1.09 0.99 6.85
N ARG A 74 0.06 0.45 7.51
CA ARG A 74 -1.16 0.00 6.85
C ARG A 74 -1.89 1.15 6.17
N VAL A 75 -2.12 2.25 6.87
CA VAL A 75 -2.79 3.44 6.32
C VAL A 75 -2.02 4.00 5.12
N GLN A 76 -0.70 4.08 5.22
CA GLN A 76 0.13 4.52 4.09
C GLN A 76 0.10 3.54 2.92
N SER A 77 0.09 2.23 3.18
CA SER A 77 -0.04 1.20 2.15
C SER A 77 -1.38 1.30 1.42
N GLU A 78 -2.45 1.51 2.16
CA GLU A 78 -3.80 1.66 1.62
C GLU A 78 -3.90 2.94 0.77
N ARG A 79 -3.39 4.07 1.29
CA ARG A 79 -3.30 5.32 0.53
C ARG A 79 -2.45 5.18 -0.74
N LYS A 80 -1.31 4.48 -0.65
CA LYS A 80 -0.47 4.17 -1.83
C LYS A 80 -1.28 3.40 -2.86
N TRP A 81 -2.02 2.38 -2.44
CA TRP A 81 -2.82 1.56 -3.35
C TRP A 81 -3.89 2.41 -4.06
N TYR A 82 -4.63 3.25 -3.34
CA TYR A 82 -5.59 4.16 -3.96
C TYR A 82 -4.95 5.14 -4.95
N LEU A 83 -3.77 5.68 -4.64
CA LEU A 83 -3.03 6.55 -5.55
C LEU A 83 -2.57 5.82 -6.81
N LEU A 84 -2.10 4.57 -6.69
CA LEU A 84 -1.66 3.77 -7.84
C LEU A 84 -2.84 3.34 -8.72
N VAL A 85 -3.96 2.95 -8.12
CA VAL A 85 -5.17 2.59 -8.87
C VAL A 85 -5.77 3.82 -9.55
N GLY A 86 -5.92 4.93 -8.83
CA GLY A 86 -6.41 6.18 -9.39
C GLY A 86 -5.49 6.71 -10.50
N GLY A 87 -4.17 6.70 -10.27
CA GLY A 87 -3.18 7.05 -11.27
C GLY A 87 -3.22 6.12 -12.49
N GLY A 88 -3.46 4.82 -12.29
CA GLY A 88 -3.67 3.84 -13.36
C GLY A 88 -4.86 4.16 -14.25
N VAL A 89 -6.00 4.52 -13.65
CA VAL A 89 -7.20 4.93 -14.40
C VAL A 89 -6.92 6.21 -15.20
N VAL A 90 -6.29 7.22 -14.59
CA VAL A 90 -5.94 8.47 -15.28
C VAL A 90 -4.96 8.21 -16.44
N ALA A 91 -3.92 7.41 -16.22
CA ALA A 91 -2.94 7.06 -17.25
C ALA A 91 -3.60 6.31 -18.42
N PHE A 92 -4.52 5.40 -18.12
CA PHE A 92 -5.25 4.65 -19.14
C PHE A 92 -6.17 5.56 -19.99
N LEU A 93 -6.92 6.46 -19.36
CA LEU A 93 -7.75 7.44 -20.07
C LEU A 93 -6.92 8.39 -20.93
N ALA A 94 -5.77 8.85 -20.41
CA ALA A 94 -4.83 9.66 -21.18
C ALA A 94 -4.29 8.89 -22.40
N ALA A 95 -3.96 7.60 -22.22
CA ALA A 95 -3.50 6.78 -23.33
C ALA A 95 -4.58 6.58 -24.40
N ILE A 96 -5.85 6.42 -24.02
CA ILE A 96 -6.97 6.38 -24.98
C ILE A 96 -7.02 7.68 -25.78
N MET A 97 -6.93 8.84 -25.13
CA MET A 97 -6.95 10.14 -25.81
C MET A 97 -5.81 10.26 -26.83
N VAL A 98 -4.57 9.94 -26.44
CA VAL A 98 -3.43 9.92 -27.38
C VAL A 98 -3.67 8.92 -28.52
N GLY A 99 -4.24 7.76 -28.19
CA GLY A 99 -4.61 6.73 -29.17
C GLY A 99 -5.64 7.17 -30.21
N THR A 100 -6.53 8.11 -29.87
CA THR A 100 -7.49 8.65 -30.83
C THR A 100 -6.85 9.58 -31.86
N GLU A 101 -5.73 10.23 -31.52
CA GLU A 101 -5.03 11.16 -32.40
C GLU A 101 -3.90 10.48 -33.20
N GLU A 102 -3.13 9.61 -32.54
CA GLU A 102 -1.92 8.99 -33.09
C GLU A 102 -2.09 7.49 -33.41
N GLY A 103 -3.30 6.95 -33.24
CA GLY A 103 -3.61 5.55 -33.46
C GLY A 103 -2.98 4.60 -32.43
N THR A 104 -2.88 3.32 -32.78
CA THR A 104 -2.44 2.26 -31.86
C THR A 104 -1.01 2.45 -31.35
N ARG A 105 -0.14 3.08 -32.14
CA ARG A 105 1.24 3.39 -31.75
C ARG A 105 1.28 4.41 -30.62
N GLY A 106 0.57 5.52 -30.74
CA GLY A 106 0.51 6.55 -29.70
C GLY A 106 -0.12 6.04 -28.40
N PHE A 107 -1.19 5.24 -28.52
CA PHE A 107 -1.77 4.53 -27.37
C PHE A 107 -0.73 3.67 -26.65
N GLY A 108 0.02 2.85 -27.39
CA GLY A 108 1.05 1.96 -26.83
C GLY A 108 2.17 2.73 -26.12
N VAL A 109 2.65 3.83 -26.71
CA VAL A 109 3.68 4.68 -26.10
C VAL A 109 3.15 5.34 -24.83
N ALA A 110 1.95 5.91 -24.86
CA ALA A 110 1.34 6.55 -23.70
C ALA A 110 1.11 5.56 -22.55
N MET A 111 0.69 4.33 -22.85
CA MET A 111 0.56 3.25 -21.87
C MET A 111 1.91 2.89 -21.22
N LEU A 112 2.98 2.79 -22.01
CA LEU A 112 4.33 2.50 -21.49
C LEU A 112 4.83 3.61 -20.57
N VAL A 113 4.64 4.87 -20.96
CA VAL A 113 5.00 6.03 -20.14
C VAL A 113 4.21 6.02 -18.83
N GLY A 114 2.90 5.81 -18.90
CA GLY A 114 2.04 5.70 -17.72
C GLY A 114 2.49 4.58 -16.76
N ALA A 115 2.80 3.40 -17.30
CA ALA A 115 3.31 2.27 -16.53
C ALA A 115 4.66 2.59 -15.85
N ALA A 116 5.58 3.24 -16.56
CA ALA A 116 6.88 3.64 -16.01
C ALA A 116 6.74 4.64 -14.85
N VAL A 117 5.86 5.64 -15.00
CA VAL A 117 5.57 6.62 -13.95
C VAL A 117 4.95 5.94 -12.72
N LEU A 118 3.94 5.09 -12.92
CA LEU A 118 3.30 4.37 -11.81
C LEU A 118 4.25 3.42 -11.10
N TYR A 119 5.14 2.77 -11.83
CA TYR A 119 6.21 1.97 -11.23
C TYR A 119 7.14 2.81 -10.36
N GLY A 120 7.60 3.97 -10.87
CA GLY A 120 8.42 4.91 -10.11
C GLY A 120 7.73 5.41 -8.84
N LEU A 121 6.45 5.74 -8.92
CA LEU A 121 5.64 6.13 -7.76
C LEU A 121 5.51 4.97 -6.76
N ASN A 122 5.25 3.75 -7.23
CA ASN A 122 5.13 2.58 -6.36
C ASN A 122 6.41 2.35 -5.55
N GLU A 123 7.58 2.45 -6.20
CA GLU A 123 8.88 2.29 -5.57
C GLU A 123 9.18 3.44 -4.60
N TYR A 124 8.94 4.69 -5.03
CA TYR A 124 9.14 5.87 -4.20
C TYR A 124 8.33 5.80 -2.89
N PHE A 125 7.04 5.51 -2.99
CA PHE A 125 6.19 5.37 -1.80
C PHE A 125 6.61 4.16 -0.95
N GLY A 126 6.99 3.03 -1.58
CA GLY A 126 7.48 1.85 -0.88
C GLY A 126 8.68 2.16 0.02
N ARG A 127 9.65 2.94 -0.48
CA ARG A 127 10.82 3.37 0.29
C ARG A 127 10.47 4.34 1.41
N ARG A 128 9.70 5.39 1.09
CA ARG A 128 9.29 6.43 2.04
C ARG A 128 8.50 5.90 3.24
N MET A 129 7.70 4.85 3.02
CA MET A 129 6.95 4.20 4.10
C MET A 129 7.85 3.47 5.11
N LYS A 130 8.94 2.85 4.63
CA LYS A 130 9.86 2.08 5.47
C LYS A 130 10.89 2.96 6.18
N GLU A 131 11.29 4.07 5.56
CA GLU A 131 12.33 5.01 6.04
C GLU A 131 12.18 5.44 7.51
N PRO A 132 11.01 5.90 8.02
CA PRO A 132 10.88 6.34 9.41
C PRO A 132 11.02 5.20 10.42
N LEU A 133 10.66 3.98 10.05
CA LEU A 133 10.80 2.80 10.92
C LEU A 133 12.24 2.31 10.96
N GLN A 134 12.90 2.28 9.80
CA GLN A 134 14.32 1.94 9.71
C GLN A 134 15.18 2.91 10.54
N LYS A 135 14.86 4.22 10.55
CA LYS A 135 15.53 5.20 11.40
C LYS A 135 15.40 4.91 12.90
N ARG A 136 14.33 4.21 13.32
CA ARG A 136 14.09 3.77 14.70
C ARG A 136 14.56 2.33 14.96
N GLY A 137 15.27 1.71 14.01
CA GLY A 137 15.69 0.30 14.10
C GLY A 137 14.52 -0.70 14.07
N ILE A 138 13.35 -0.28 13.61
CA ILE A 138 12.15 -1.11 13.49
C ILE A 138 12.10 -1.73 12.09
N ASP A 139 12.04 -3.06 12.04
CA ASP A 139 11.87 -3.82 10.80
C ASP A 139 10.40 -3.79 10.35
N ALA A 140 10.14 -3.00 9.30
CA ALA A 140 8.81 -2.82 8.73
C ALA A 140 8.20 -4.13 8.18
N GLU A 141 9.02 -5.11 7.77
CA GLU A 141 8.53 -6.35 7.17
C GLU A 141 7.96 -7.29 8.22
N ARG A 142 8.50 -7.27 9.44
CA ARG A 142 7.99 -8.03 10.59
C ARG A 142 6.64 -7.51 11.09
N LEU A 143 6.36 -6.22 10.89
CA LEU A 143 5.10 -5.58 11.26
C LEU A 143 4.00 -5.72 10.20
N ARG A 144 4.34 -6.16 8.98
CA ARG A 144 3.39 -6.21 7.87
C ARG A 144 2.51 -7.46 7.97
N VAL A 145 1.21 -7.28 7.83
CA VAL A 145 0.22 -8.36 7.69
C VAL A 145 -0.31 -8.30 6.26
N GLU A 146 -0.10 -9.36 5.47
CA GLU A 146 -0.64 -9.49 4.11
C GLU A 146 -2.14 -9.86 4.14
#